data_AF-Q4Q1W6-F1
#
_entry.id   AF-Q4Q1W6-F1
#
_cell.length_a   1.000
_cell.length_b   1.000
_cell.length_c   1.000
_cell.angle_alpha   90.00
_cell.angle_beta   90.00
_cell.angle_gamma   90.00
#
_symmetry.space_group_name_H-M   'P 1'
#
loop_
_entity.id
_entity.type
_entity.pdbx_description
1 polymer ?
#
loop_
_entity_poly.entity_id
_entity_poly.type
_entity_poly.pdbx_seq_one_letter_code
_entity_poly.pdbx_strand_id
1 'polypeptide(L)'
;MRTIECEFSHFAVHPGHGRRYVPFAFLSTKPVLTFSRPKCFALYMRKKNPRFIPWTRTYRRIHRKTTTDRVNRRRAARAVRVQRAIVGADLSYIQEVRAARKEDRSAKAKAVRAEVAERKAAKK
;
A
#
# COMPACT_ATOMS: atom_id res chain seq x y z
N MET A 1 32.93 4.33 1.01
CA MET A 1 32.82 4.13 2.47
C MET A 1 31.39 4.51 2.92
N ARG A 2 30.78 3.77 3.87
CA ARG A 2 29.35 3.90 4.18
C ARG A 2 29.05 5.06 5.13
N THR A 3 28.06 5.89 4.78
CA THR A 3 27.48 6.90 5.68
C THR A 3 26.46 6.24 6.60
N ILE A 4 26.58 6.49 7.91
CA ILE A 4 25.69 5.94 8.95
C ILE A 4 24.75 7.06 9.42
N GLU A 5 23.54 6.76 9.87
CA GLU A 5 22.67 7.78 10.46
C GLU A 5 22.89 7.91 11.98
N CYS A 6 22.79 9.14 12.48
CA CYS A 6 22.84 9.42 13.92
C CYS A 6 21.56 8.94 14.62
N GLU A 7 21.69 8.19 15.70
CA GLU A 7 20.54 7.60 16.40
C GLU A 7 19.58 8.66 16.97
N PHE A 8 20.14 9.78 17.44
CA PHE A 8 19.34 10.84 18.06
C PHE A 8 18.69 11.75 17.02
N SER A 9 19.49 12.29 16.10
CA SER A 9 19.07 13.37 15.20
C SER A 9 18.70 12.92 13.79
N HIS A 10 19.07 11.68 13.42
CA HIS A 10 18.89 11.09 12.09
C HIS A 10 19.54 11.90 10.96
N PHE A 11 20.60 12.64 11.28
CA PHE A 11 21.51 13.23 10.31
C PHE A 11 22.59 12.23 9.89
N ALA A 12 23.14 12.43 8.70
CA ALA A 12 24.26 11.68 8.18
C ALA A 12 25.51 11.83 9.06
N VAL A 13 26.18 10.71 9.29
CA VAL A 13 27.49 10.59 9.93
C VAL A 13 28.43 10.01 8.89
N HIS A 14 29.27 10.88 8.35
CA HIS A 14 30.31 10.49 7.41
C HIS A 14 31.46 9.80 8.14
N PRO A 15 32.26 8.99 7.44
CA PRO A 15 33.43 8.36 8.02
C PRO A 15 34.38 9.38 8.65
N GLY A 16 35.01 9.01 9.78
CA GLY A 16 35.90 9.92 10.53
C GLY A 16 35.18 10.92 11.43
N HIS A 17 33.84 10.96 11.43
CA HIS A 17 33.07 11.89 12.26
C HIS A 17 32.22 11.18 13.32
N GLY A 18 31.89 11.93 14.36
CA GLY A 18 30.97 11.50 15.40
C GLY A 18 31.58 10.55 16.43
N ARG A 19 30.71 9.88 17.18
CA ARG A 19 31.08 8.93 18.23
C ARG A 19 30.17 7.71 18.17
N ARG A 20 30.72 6.53 18.41
CA ARG A 20 29.95 5.30 18.64
C ARG A 20 29.86 5.02 20.13
N TYR A 21 28.68 4.57 20.57
CA TYR A 21 28.39 4.21 21.95
C TYR A 21 27.74 2.84 21.97
N VAL A 22 28.27 1.96 22.81
CA VAL A 22 27.73 0.63 23.05
C VAL A 22 27.11 0.67 24.45
N PRO A 23 25.77 0.62 24.58
CA PRO A 23 25.13 0.55 25.88
C PRO A 23 25.44 -0.80 26.55
N PHE A 24 25.54 -0.80 27.88
CA PHE A 24 25.79 -2.02 28.67
C PHE A 24 24.65 -3.03 28.58
N ALA A 25 23.41 -2.54 28.56
CA ALA A 25 22.23 -3.39 28.44
C ALA A 25 21.78 -3.46 26.97
N PHE A 26 21.55 -4.68 26.48
CA PHE A 26 21.08 -4.97 25.12
C PHE A 26 19.57 -4.69 25.00
N LEU A 27 19.18 -3.41 25.18
CA LEU A 27 17.79 -2.98 25.16
C LEU A 27 17.27 -2.67 23.75
N SER A 28 18.14 -2.62 22.74
CA SER A 28 17.81 -2.18 21.39
C SER A 28 18.21 -3.21 20.35
N THR A 29 17.52 -3.20 19.22
CA THR A 29 17.87 -3.97 18.01
C THR A 29 19.24 -3.60 17.45
N LYS A 30 19.77 -2.43 17.84
CA LYS A 30 21.12 -1.98 17.46
C LYS A 30 22.08 -2.11 18.66
N PRO A 31 23.15 -2.92 18.56
CA PRO A 31 24.17 -3.03 19.59
C PRO A 31 25.04 -1.77 19.70
N VAL A 32 25.21 -1.05 18.59
CA VAL A 32 26.07 0.14 18.50
C VAL A 32 25.23 1.33 18.08
N LEU A 33 25.22 2.38 18.90
CA LEU A 33 24.54 3.63 18.62
C LEU A 33 25.56 4.65 18.10
N THR A 34 25.28 5.26 16.96
CA THR A 34 26.17 6.27 16.35
C THR A 34 25.60 7.66 16.58
N PHE A 35 26.45 8.60 16.98
CA PHE A 35 26.07 10.00 17.22
C PHE A 35 26.92 10.94 16.38
N SER A 36 26.28 11.88 15.68
CA SER A 36 26.95 12.84 14.80
C SER A 36 27.74 13.92 15.56
N ARG A 37 27.22 14.39 16.71
CA ARG A 37 27.78 15.51 17.49
C ARG A 37 27.75 15.22 18.98
N PRO A 38 28.64 15.81 19.80
CA PRO A 38 28.60 15.71 21.26
C PRO A 38 27.24 16.11 21.85
N LYS A 39 26.59 17.14 21.28
CA LYS A 39 25.22 17.55 21.63
C LYS A 39 24.20 16.42 21.53
N CYS A 40 24.29 15.59 20.49
CA CYS A 40 23.37 14.45 20.29
C CYS A 40 23.59 13.39 21.37
N PHE A 41 24.85 13.10 21.69
CA PHE A 41 25.21 12.14 22.74
C PHE A 41 24.75 12.62 24.13
N ALA A 42 25.01 13.89 24.47
CA ALA A 42 24.60 14.47 25.74
C ALA A 42 23.08 14.44 25.94
N LEU A 43 22.30 14.75 24.90
CA LEU A 43 20.84 14.69 24.96
C LEU A 43 20.31 13.26 25.08
N TYR A 44 20.96 12.30 24.42
CA TYR A 44 20.64 10.89 24.56
C TYR A 44 20.91 10.38 25.98
N MET A 45 22.06 10.72 26.57
CA MET A 45 22.39 10.37 27.95
C MET A 45 21.41 10.98 28.96
N ARG A 46 20.93 12.20 28.70
CA ARG A 46 19.86 12.85 29.47
C ARG A 46 18.47 12.28 29.18
N LYS A 47 18.36 11.21 28.40
CA LYS A 47 17.13 10.52 27.99
C LYS A 47 16.08 11.46 27.39
N LYS A 48 16.52 12.53 26.71
CA LYS A 48 15.60 13.46 26.04
C LYS A 48 15.00 12.79 24.81
N ASN A 49 13.71 12.99 24.58
CA ASN A 49 13.03 12.40 23.44
C ASN A 49 13.23 13.27 22.18
N PRO A 50 13.82 12.73 21.09
CA PRO A 50 14.04 13.48 19.84
C PRO A 50 12.76 14.06 19.23
N ARG A 51 11.59 13.47 19.51
CA ARG A 51 10.28 13.90 19.00
C ARG A 51 9.86 15.29 19.48
N PHE A 52 10.43 15.78 20.57
CA PHE A 52 10.14 17.10 21.15
C PHE A 52 11.26 18.12 20.91
N ILE A 53 12.29 17.77 20.14
CA ILE A 53 13.45 18.64 19.92
C ILE A 53 13.40 19.20 18.49
N PRO A 54 13.15 20.51 18.30
CA PRO A 54 12.73 21.07 17.02
C PRO A 54 13.67 20.85 15.83
N TRP A 55 14.97 20.78 16.09
CA TRP A 55 16.00 20.68 15.05
C TRP A 55 16.26 19.24 14.58
N THR A 56 15.70 18.21 15.23
CA THR A 56 15.89 16.82 14.80
C THR A 56 15.04 16.50 13.57
N ARG A 57 15.52 15.57 12.72
CA ARG A 57 14.75 15.13 11.55
C ARG A 57 13.45 14.43 11.96
N THR A 58 13.45 13.72 13.08
CA THR A 58 12.26 13.06 13.66
C THR A 58 11.18 14.06 14.02
N TYR A 59 11.53 15.13 14.77
CA TYR A 59 10.59 16.21 15.09
C TYR A 59 10.02 16.82 13.81
N ARG A 60 10.89 17.18 12.86
CA ARG A 60 10.47 17.81 11.60
C ARG A 60 9.54 16.93 10.77
N ARG A 61 9.72 15.60 10.79
CA ARG A 61 8.84 14.64 10.12
C ARG A 61 7.45 14.60 10.75
N ILE A 62 7.38 14.50 12.08
CA ILE A 62 6.10 14.45 12.82
C ILE A 62 5.32 15.77 12.68
N HIS A 63 6.02 16.90 12.74
CA HIS A 63 5.43 18.24 12.63
C HIS A 63 5.30 18.74 11.19
N ARG A 64 5.45 17.85 10.19
CA ARG A 64 5.27 18.16 8.76
C ARG A 64 6.10 19.37 8.27
N LYS A 65 7.25 19.63 8.90
CA LYS A 65 8.19 20.70 8.53
C LYS A 65 9.15 20.30 7.40
N THR A 66 9.01 19.08 6.90
CA THR A 66 9.73 18.62 5.72
C THR A 66 8.70 18.50 4.62
N THR A 67 8.95 19.12 3.48
CA THR A 67 8.24 18.82 2.25
C THR A 67 8.57 17.37 1.92
N THR A 68 7.72 16.44 2.34
CA THR A 68 7.63 15.17 1.62
C THR A 68 7.10 15.57 0.27
N ASP A 69 8.03 15.72 -0.68
CA ASP A 69 7.72 15.86 -2.09
C ASP A 69 6.57 14.92 -2.37
N ARG A 70 5.45 15.50 -2.84
CA ARG A 70 4.13 14.86 -2.88
C ARG A 70 4.35 13.40 -3.22
N VAL A 71 4.27 12.53 -2.21
CA VAL A 71 4.01 11.12 -2.47
C VAL A 71 2.58 11.19 -2.96
N ASN A 72 2.43 11.53 -4.23
CA ASN A 72 1.30 11.20 -5.04
C ASN A 72 1.12 9.75 -4.65
N ARG A 73 0.15 9.47 -3.78
CA ARG A 73 -0.35 8.13 -3.59
C ARG A 73 -0.72 7.77 -5.02
N ARG A 74 0.18 7.04 -5.70
CA ARG A 74 -0.10 6.47 -7.00
C ARG A 74 -1.29 5.60 -6.67
N ARG A 75 -2.49 6.09 -6.97
CA ARG A 75 -3.70 5.28 -6.88
C ARG A 75 -3.33 4.07 -7.70
N ALA A 76 -3.25 2.90 -7.05
CA ALA A 76 -2.92 1.68 -7.74
C ALA A 76 -3.85 1.60 -8.95
N ALA A 77 -3.28 1.46 -10.15
CA ALA A 77 -4.09 1.30 -11.35
C ALA A 77 -5.01 0.10 -11.12
N ARG A 78 -6.32 0.30 -11.25
CA ARG A 78 -7.28 -0.82 -11.13
C ARG A 78 -7.03 -1.75 -12.30
N ALA A 79 -6.64 -2.99 -12.02
CA ALA A 79 -6.52 -4.01 -13.04
C ALA A 79 -7.92 -4.38 -13.56
N VAL A 80 -8.19 -4.12 -14.84
CA VAL A 80 -9.40 -4.55 -15.52
C VAL A 80 -9.21 -6.00 -15.96
N ARG A 81 -10.11 -6.89 -15.55
CA ARG A 81 -10.06 -8.30 -15.96
C ARG A 81 -10.56 -8.44 -17.41
N VAL A 82 -9.72 -9.02 -18.27
CA VAL A 82 -10.11 -9.39 -19.63
C VAL A 82 -11.05 -10.60 -19.57
N GLN A 83 -12.13 -10.58 -20.38
CA GLN A 83 -13.04 -11.73 -20.51
C GLN A 83 -12.32 -12.87 -21.25
N ARG A 84 -12.51 -14.10 -20.79
CA ARG A 84 -11.92 -15.31 -21.39
C ARG A 84 -13.03 -16.22 -21.92
N ALA A 85 -12.71 -17.02 -22.93
CA ALA A 85 -13.59 -18.09 -23.42
C ALA A 85 -13.76 -19.18 -22.35
N ILE A 86 -14.88 -19.88 -22.41
CA ILE A 86 -15.24 -20.96 -21.48
C ILE A 86 -15.33 -22.25 -22.30
N VAL A 87 -15.02 -23.41 -21.71
CA VAL A 87 -15.18 -24.70 -22.40
C VAL A 87 -16.64 -24.85 -22.85
N GLY A 88 -16.85 -25.03 -24.16
CA GLY A 88 -18.18 -25.12 -24.78
C GLY A 88 -18.81 -23.79 -25.22
N ALA A 89 -18.13 -22.65 -25.05
CA ALA A 89 -18.57 -21.36 -25.58
C ALA A 89 -17.39 -20.42 -25.88
N ASP A 90 -17.22 -20.11 -27.17
CA ASP A 90 -16.19 -19.20 -27.63
C ASP A 90 -16.47 -17.74 -27.22
N LEU A 91 -15.41 -16.93 -27.21
CA LEU A 91 -15.48 -15.53 -26.80
C LEU A 91 -16.42 -14.68 -27.68
N SER A 92 -16.50 -14.98 -28.99
CA SER A 92 -17.41 -14.34 -29.94
C SER A 92 -18.87 -14.62 -29.60
N TYR A 93 -19.21 -15.89 -29.37
CA TYR A 93 -20.55 -16.31 -28.98
C TYR A 93 -21.02 -15.65 -27.67
N ILE A 94 -20.14 -15.59 -26.66
CA ILE A 94 -20.46 -14.92 -25.38
C ILE A 94 -20.74 -13.42 -25.58
N GLN A 95 -20.02 -12.76 -26.49
CA GLN A 95 -20.22 -11.35 -26.81
C GLN A 95 -21.55 -11.12 -27.54
N GLU A 96 -21.87 -11.96 -28.52
CA GLU A 96 -23.13 -11.90 -29.28
C GLU A 96 -24.36 -12.10 -28.39
N VAL A 97 -24.33 -13.12 -27.52
CA VAL A 97 -25.42 -13.39 -26.56
C VAL A 97 -25.59 -12.22 -25.60
N ARG A 98 -24.51 -11.56 -25.18
CA ARG A 98 -24.57 -10.37 -24.32
C ARG A 98 -25.05 -9.12 -25.06
N ALA A 99 -24.70 -8.97 -26.32
CA ALA A 99 -25.06 -7.84 -27.17
C ALA A 99 -26.55 -7.86 -27.58
N ALA A 100 -27.24 -9.00 -27.51
CA ALA A 100 -28.67 -9.10 -27.75
C ALA A 100 -29.46 -8.10 -26.88
N ARG A 101 -30.34 -7.30 -27.50
CA ARG A 101 -31.10 -6.23 -26.83
C ARG A 101 -32.01 -6.80 -25.73
N LYS A 102 -32.29 -5.96 -24.73
CA LYS A 102 -33.09 -6.34 -23.56
C LYS A 102 -34.53 -6.71 -23.93
N GLU A 103 -35.08 -6.07 -24.96
CA GLU A 103 -36.42 -6.33 -25.50
C GLU A 103 -36.53 -7.74 -26.06
N ASP A 104 -35.58 -8.16 -26.91
CA ASP A 104 -35.53 -9.51 -27.49
C ASP A 104 -35.43 -10.61 -26.43
N ARG A 105 -34.66 -10.36 -25.37
CA ARG A 105 -34.56 -11.28 -24.22
C ARG A 105 -35.89 -11.41 -23.48
N SER A 106 -36.61 -10.31 -23.29
CA SER A 106 -37.90 -10.33 -22.59
C SER A 106 -38.98 -11.04 -23.40
N ALA A 107 -38.99 -10.90 -24.73
CA ALA A 107 -39.90 -11.58 -25.63
C ALA A 107 -39.64 -13.09 -25.65
N LYS A 108 -38.38 -13.51 -25.80
CA LYS A 108 -37.97 -14.92 -25.72
C LYS A 108 -38.34 -15.55 -24.38
N ALA A 109 -38.11 -14.84 -23.27
CA ALA A 109 -38.48 -15.34 -21.94
C ALA A 109 -39.99 -15.53 -21.76
N LYS A 110 -40.82 -14.64 -22.32
CA LYS A 110 -42.27 -14.78 -22.31
C LYS A 110 -42.74 -15.97 -23.15
N ALA A 111 -42.19 -16.15 -24.35
CA ALA A 111 -42.49 -17.27 -25.22
C ALA A 111 -42.16 -18.63 -24.56
N VAL A 112 -40.96 -18.74 -23.97
CA VAL A 112 -40.55 -19.96 -23.24
C VAL A 112 -41.46 -20.23 -22.04
N ARG A 113 -41.88 -19.20 -21.29
CA ARG A 113 -42.79 -19.36 -20.15
C ARG A 113 -44.18 -19.84 -20.59
N ALA A 114 -44.69 -19.34 -21.71
CA ALA A 114 -45.95 -19.79 -22.28
C ALA A 114 -45.87 -21.24 -22.72
N GLU A 115 -44.82 -21.61 -23.46
CA GLU A 115 -44.59 -23.00 -23.90
C GLU A 115 -44.46 -23.98 -22.70
N VAL A 116 -43.74 -23.58 -21.65
CA VAL A 116 -43.61 -24.40 -20.43
C VAL A 116 -44.95 -24.52 -19.70
N ALA A 117 -45.79 -23.48 -19.70
CA ALA A 117 -47.12 -23.53 -19.11
C ALA A 117 -48.03 -24.49 -19.89
N GLU A 118 -48.01 -24.45 -21.22
CA GLU A 118 -48.77 -25.36 -22.09
C GLU A 118 -48.30 -26.81 -21.93
N ARG A 119 -46.98 -27.06 -21.90
CA ARG A 119 -46.44 -28.40 -21.64
C ARG A 119 -46.83 -28.93 -20.26
N LYS A 120 -46.94 -28.07 -19.25
CA LYS A 120 -47.41 -28.46 -17.90
C LYS A 120 -48.91 -28.74 -17.88
N ALA A 121 -49.71 -27.97 -18.62
CA ALA A 121 -51.14 -28.20 -18.75
C ALA A 121 -51.44 -29.50 -19.52
N ALA A 122 -50.65 -29.83 -20.54
CA ALA A 122 -50.78 -31.06 -21.31
C ALA A 122 -50.26 -32.33 -20.59
N LYS A 123 -49.48 -32.16 -19.51
CA LYS A 123 -48.93 -33.26 -18.70
C LYS A 123 -49.74 -33.53 -17.42
N LYS A 124 -50.82 -32.75 -17.21
CA LYS A 124 -51.80 -32.95 -16.15
C LYS A 124 -53.00 -33.69 -16.73
#